data_AF-A0A3A8ZZY4-F1
#
_entry.id   AF-A0A3A8ZZY4-F1
#
_cell.length_a   1.000
_cell.length_b   1.000
_cell.length_c   1.000
_cell.angle_alpha   90.00
_cell.angle_beta   90.00
_cell.angle_gamma   90.00
#
_symmetry.space_group_name_H-M   'P 1'
#
loop_
_entity.id
_entity.type
_entity.pdbx_description
1 polymer ?
#
loop_
_entity_poly.entity_id
_entity_poly.type
_entity_poly.pdbx_seq_one_letter_code
_entity_poly.pdbx_strand_id
1 'polypeptide(L)'
;MGYMLSQDYCTIEEFEEMDYYLFCGTQIHKSGTGSGFERKPSIINNDIKTIEEAKELYQRFRAKLPLDDEKLESGEGDENERTEVLYVSPDCKWIITTRWSNYQNVITTKLFVEKEKTREEVYDGSEEITPIIIIKDGEQYKEMDDRHYKQLSEIVWVNFYDIVCSDLKGMSEEGDLIAIMNDDRSLLTIKRVEDGTERWSYDLEGIREDVWERRDDMQKGYEFFSTVCQFEGNEQEGWLVMQAGSSFYKIAYPSGKVTYLGEYLYSPSFSPDGRYLAYSSVDYDNRAGMKSTEYEQTPPPGIYVRDIETGKTAYIYWDPSRNSEEDYFEYRDFLWIEKDSFEEYMTDTDGKNGTKGAE
;
A
#
# COMPACT_ATOMS: atom_id res chain seq x y z
N MET A 1 -0.36 -23.49 -15.41
CA MET A 1 -1.64 -23.88 -16.06
C MET A 1 -2.35 -22.57 -16.36
N GLY A 2 -2.49 -22.18 -17.63
CA GLY A 2 -3.00 -20.85 -17.99
C GLY A 2 -4.48 -20.72 -17.60
N TYR A 3 -4.78 -19.83 -16.65
CA TYR A 3 -6.15 -19.44 -16.39
C TYR A 3 -6.65 -18.69 -17.62
N MET A 4 -7.73 -19.18 -18.23
CA MET A 4 -8.48 -18.35 -19.16
C MET A 4 -9.08 -17.22 -18.34
N LEU A 5 -8.66 -15.99 -18.64
CA LEU A 5 -9.35 -14.79 -18.15
C LEU A 5 -10.84 -14.92 -18.53
N SER A 6 -11.75 -14.59 -17.61
CA SER A 6 -13.14 -14.42 -18.01
C SER A 6 -13.22 -13.29 -19.05
N GLN A 7 -14.34 -13.19 -19.78
CA GLN A 7 -14.50 -12.20 -20.86
C GLN A 7 -14.33 -10.73 -20.40
N ASP A 8 -14.26 -10.48 -19.10
CA ASP A 8 -14.24 -9.16 -18.48
C ASP A 8 -12.84 -8.69 -18.06
N TYR A 9 -11.79 -9.52 -18.20
CA TYR A 9 -10.41 -9.16 -17.83
C TYR A 9 -9.45 -9.22 -19.02
N CYS A 10 -8.49 -8.30 -19.04
CA CYS A 10 -7.41 -8.28 -20.00
C CYS A 10 -6.05 -8.52 -19.33
N THR A 11 -5.03 -8.70 -20.15
CA THR A 11 -3.62 -8.61 -19.70
C THR A 11 -3.23 -7.14 -19.51
N ILE A 12 -2.19 -6.87 -18.71
CA ILE A 12 -1.72 -5.49 -18.48
C ILE A 12 -1.08 -4.87 -19.74
N GLU A 13 -0.58 -5.69 -20.67
CA GLU A 13 -0.10 -5.27 -22.00
C GLU A 13 -1.21 -4.66 -22.88
N GLU A 14 -2.49 -4.95 -22.59
CA GLU A 14 -3.64 -4.43 -23.34
C GLU A 14 -4.10 -3.05 -22.88
N PHE A 15 -3.47 -2.52 -21.83
CA PHE A 15 -3.58 -1.11 -21.47
C PHE A 15 -2.76 -0.28 -22.46
N GLU A 16 -3.16 0.99 -22.62
CA GLU A 16 -2.23 1.96 -23.21
C GLU A 16 -0.95 2.02 -22.35
N GLU A 17 0.13 2.55 -22.92
CA GLU A 17 1.37 2.78 -22.18
C GLU A 17 1.04 3.55 -20.89
N MET A 18 1.27 2.90 -19.75
CA MET A 18 0.97 3.49 -18.45
C MET A 18 2.11 4.44 -18.07
N ASP A 19 1.73 5.58 -17.51
CA ASP A 19 2.66 6.57 -16.97
C ASP A 19 3.21 6.16 -15.59
N TYR A 20 2.84 4.97 -15.10
CA TYR A 20 3.19 4.49 -13.77
C TYR A 20 3.59 3.02 -13.74
N TYR A 21 4.47 2.70 -12.79
CA TYR A 21 4.77 1.38 -12.29
C TYR A 21 3.99 1.18 -10.99
N LEU A 22 3.56 -0.05 -10.73
CA LEU A 22 2.85 -0.41 -9.51
C LEU A 22 3.79 -1.21 -8.60
N PHE A 23 4.19 -0.61 -7.49
CA PHE A 23 4.84 -1.33 -6.41
C PHE A 23 3.79 -2.05 -5.57
N CYS A 24 4.00 -3.35 -5.36
CA CYS A 24 3.12 -4.19 -4.55
C CYS A 24 3.87 -4.69 -3.33
N GLY A 25 3.59 -4.10 -2.17
CA GLY A 25 4.12 -4.54 -0.88
C GLY A 25 3.28 -5.69 -0.34
N THR A 26 3.67 -6.94 -0.61
CA THR A 26 2.93 -8.12 -0.17
C THR A 26 3.57 -8.76 1.05
N GLN A 27 2.77 -9.06 2.08
CA GLN A 27 3.15 -9.85 3.24
C GLN A 27 2.38 -11.18 3.28
N ILE A 28 3.11 -12.27 3.50
CA ILE A 28 2.58 -13.63 3.56
C ILE A 28 3.04 -14.34 4.83
N HIS A 29 2.31 -15.36 5.25
CA HIS A 29 2.77 -16.26 6.28
C HIS A 29 3.84 -17.23 5.76
N LYS A 30 4.82 -17.54 6.61
CA LYS A 30 5.85 -18.53 6.29
C LYS A 30 5.28 -19.93 6.26
N SER A 31 5.55 -20.65 5.17
CA SER A 31 5.12 -22.05 5.02
C SER A 31 5.80 -22.95 6.06
N GLY A 32 5.02 -23.78 6.76
CA GLY A 32 5.53 -24.89 7.57
C GLY A 32 6.11 -24.53 8.96
N THR A 33 6.17 -23.25 9.34
CA THR A 33 6.76 -22.82 10.63
C THR A 33 5.74 -22.61 11.75
N GLY A 34 4.44 -22.54 11.43
CA GLY A 34 3.36 -22.31 12.40
C GLY A 34 3.38 -20.93 13.08
N SER A 35 4.35 -20.07 12.76
CA SER A 35 4.46 -18.67 13.20
C SER A 35 5.46 -17.91 12.32
N GLY A 36 5.19 -16.62 12.09
CA GLY A 36 6.07 -15.69 11.37
C GLY A 36 5.57 -15.30 9.97
N PHE A 37 6.01 -14.11 9.55
CA PHE A 37 5.65 -13.48 8.28
C PHE A 37 6.88 -13.27 7.42
N GLU A 38 6.67 -13.24 6.11
CA GLU A 38 7.67 -12.91 5.11
C GLU A 38 7.10 -11.88 4.14
N ARG A 39 7.95 -10.97 3.69
CA ARG A 39 7.60 -10.00 2.66
C ARG A 39 8.07 -10.48 1.31
N LYS A 40 7.16 -10.43 0.33
CA LYS A 40 7.42 -10.80 -1.06
C LYS A 40 7.03 -9.66 -2.00
N PRO A 41 7.63 -8.46 -1.87
CA PRO A 41 7.27 -7.33 -2.74
C PRO A 41 7.56 -7.60 -4.21
N SER A 42 6.86 -6.88 -5.08
CA SER A 42 6.99 -6.96 -6.54
C SER A 42 6.75 -5.58 -7.17
N ILE A 43 7.24 -5.38 -8.39
CA ILE A 43 6.98 -4.17 -9.19
C ILE A 43 6.42 -4.60 -10.54
N ILE A 44 5.30 -3.99 -10.92
CA ILE A 44 4.53 -4.34 -12.10
C ILE A 44 4.52 -3.15 -13.06
N ASN A 45 4.73 -3.43 -14.36
CA ASN A 45 4.55 -2.47 -15.46
C ASN A 45 3.81 -3.15 -16.62
N ASN A 46 3.59 -2.42 -17.73
CA ASN A 46 2.91 -2.97 -18.91
C ASN A 46 3.57 -4.21 -19.52
N ASP A 47 4.88 -4.40 -19.36
CA ASP A 47 5.63 -5.52 -19.98
C ASP A 47 5.62 -6.80 -19.12
N ILE A 48 5.17 -6.72 -17.87
CA ILE A 48 5.15 -7.85 -16.93
C ILE A 48 4.00 -8.81 -17.26
N LYS A 49 4.33 -10.09 -17.47
CA LYS A 49 3.36 -11.15 -17.76
C LYS A 49 3.10 -12.06 -16.58
N THR A 50 4.09 -12.21 -15.70
CA THR A 50 3.99 -13.12 -14.55
C THR A 50 4.46 -12.45 -13.27
N ILE A 51 4.02 -12.99 -12.14
CA ILE A 51 4.43 -12.47 -10.84
C ILE A 51 5.93 -12.68 -10.59
N GLU A 52 6.54 -13.71 -11.19
CA GLU A 52 7.98 -13.96 -11.11
C GLU A 52 8.78 -12.85 -11.78
N GLU A 53 8.37 -12.41 -12.97
CA GLU A 53 9.00 -11.26 -13.65
C GLU A 53 8.86 -9.97 -12.81
N ALA A 54 7.70 -9.78 -12.16
CA ALA A 54 7.46 -8.65 -11.27
C ALA A 54 8.36 -8.67 -10.03
N LYS A 55 8.56 -9.86 -9.44
CA LYS A 55 9.47 -10.09 -8.31
C LYS A 55 10.92 -9.85 -8.74
N GLU A 56 11.33 -10.31 -9.92
CA GLU A 56 12.67 -10.06 -10.46
C GLU A 56 12.94 -8.56 -10.71
N LEU A 57 11.96 -7.81 -11.22
CA LEU A 57 12.08 -6.36 -11.36
C LEU A 57 12.26 -5.68 -10.00
N TYR A 58 11.49 -6.07 -9.00
CA TYR A 58 11.68 -5.59 -7.63
C TYR A 58 13.09 -5.90 -7.09
N GLN A 59 13.60 -7.12 -7.29
CA GLN A 59 14.94 -7.49 -6.82
C GLN A 59 16.03 -6.61 -7.45
N ARG A 60 15.90 -6.28 -8.75
CA ARG A 60 16.80 -5.35 -9.44
C ARG A 60 16.72 -3.93 -8.87
N PHE A 61 15.50 -3.44 -8.60
CA PHE A 61 15.27 -2.14 -7.97
C PHE A 61 15.91 -2.07 -6.57
N ARG A 62 15.63 -3.07 -5.73
CA ARG A 62 16.19 -3.19 -4.38
C ARG A 62 17.72 -3.25 -4.39
N ALA A 63 18.33 -3.93 -5.35
CA ALA A 63 19.79 -4.03 -5.47
C ALA A 63 20.50 -2.69 -5.75
N LYS A 64 19.76 -1.64 -6.15
CA LYS A 64 20.30 -0.29 -6.31
C LYS A 64 20.47 0.45 -4.98
N LEU A 65 19.83 -0.01 -3.91
CA LEU A 65 19.96 0.58 -2.58
C LEU A 65 21.25 0.09 -1.90
N PRO A 66 21.99 0.95 -1.19
CA PRO A 66 23.18 0.55 -0.45
C PRO A 66 22.78 -0.13 0.87
N LEU A 67 22.26 -1.37 0.76
CA LEU A 67 21.83 -2.20 1.88
C LEU A 67 23.00 -3.02 2.43
N ASP A 68 23.03 -3.22 3.75
CA ASP A 68 24.10 -3.94 4.45
C ASP A 68 23.89 -5.47 4.49
N ASP A 69 23.02 -6.03 3.65
CA ASP A 69 22.54 -7.42 3.78
C ASP A 69 23.63 -8.47 3.51
N GLU A 70 24.72 -8.13 2.84
CA GLU A 70 25.84 -9.04 2.51
C GLU A 70 26.61 -9.56 3.73
N LYS A 71 26.37 -9.04 4.94
CA LYS A 71 27.01 -9.51 6.18
C LYS A 71 26.31 -10.68 6.88
N LEU A 72 25.21 -11.19 6.32
CA LEU A 72 24.49 -12.35 6.85
C LEU A 72 25.17 -13.63 6.33
N GLU A 73 26.03 -14.22 7.15
CA GLU A 73 26.75 -15.47 6.87
C GLU A 73 25.78 -16.66 6.82
N SER A 74 25.28 -17.00 5.62
CA SER A 74 24.76 -18.31 5.17
C SER A 74 24.41 -19.33 6.28
N GLY A 75 23.54 -18.97 7.22
CA GLY A 75 22.93 -19.87 8.17
C GLY A 75 21.56 -20.28 7.66
N GLU A 76 21.19 -21.55 7.83
CA GLU A 76 19.82 -22.04 7.61
C GLU A 76 18.87 -21.32 8.59
N GLY A 77 18.48 -20.09 8.26
CA GLY A 77 17.75 -19.15 9.12
C GLY A 77 17.77 -17.68 8.68
N ASP A 78 18.71 -17.27 7.81
CA ASP A 78 19.01 -15.85 7.48
C ASP A 78 18.07 -15.17 6.48
N GLU A 79 17.29 -15.91 5.68
CA GLU A 79 16.27 -15.29 4.80
C GLU A 79 15.19 -14.54 5.61
N ASN A 80 15.09 -14.83 6.90
CA ASN A 80 14.08 -14.31 7.81
C ASN A 80 14.33 -12.88 8.30
N GLU A 81 15.48 -12.28 8.01
CA GLU A 81 15.89 -10.94 8.48
C GLU A 81 16.33 -10.03 7.33
N ARG A 82 15.80 -10.25 6.13
CA ARG A 82 16.14 -9.45 4.95
C ARG A 82 15.53 -8.05 5.06
N THR A 83 16.31 -7.03 4.68
CA THR A 83 15.81 -5.65 4.56
C THR A 83 14.91 -5.55 3.32
N GLU A 84 13.66 -5.13 3.45
CA GLU A 84 12.75 -4.98 2.31
C GLU A 84 12.25 -3.54 2.19
N VAL A 85 11.96 -3.11 0.96
CA VAL A 85 11.34 -1.80 0.71
C VAL A 85 9.93 -1.83 1.26
N LEU A 86 9.59 -0.76 1.96
CA LEU A 86 8.31 -0.55 2.60
C LEU A 86 7.50 0.54 1.92
N TYR A 87 8.19 1.62 1.55
CA TYR A 87 7.62 2.75 0.84
C TYR A 87 8.57 3.22 -0.25
N VAL A 88 7.98 3.75 -1.30
CA VAL A 88 8.63 4.47 -2.38
C VAL A 88 7.70 5.61 -2.78
N SER A 89 8.21 6.84 -2.79
CA SER A 89 7.46 8.00 -3.28
C SER A 89 7.20 7.89 -4.79
N PRO A 90 6.16 8.57 -5.32
CA PRO A 90 5.89 8.60 -6.76
C PRO A 90 7.08 9.03 -7.62
N ASP A 91 7.87 10.00 -7.15
CA ASP A 91 9.10 10.46 -7.82
C ASP A 91 10.31 9.51 -7.67
N CYS A 92 10.14 8.36 -7.00
CA CYS A 92 11.18 7.36 -6.74
C CYS A 92 12.40 7.87 -5.96
N LYS A 93 12.32 9.06 -5.33
CA LYS A 93 13.45 9.66 -4.61
C LYS A 93 13.51 9.30 -3.14
N TRP A 94 12.36 9.06 -2.52
CA TRP A 94 12.24 8.77 -1.09
C TRP A 94 11.86 7.31 -0.91
N ILE A 95 12.76 6.53 -0.32
CA ILE A 95 12.58 5.09 -0.13
C ILE A 95 12.75 4.77 1.34
N ILE A 96 11.72 4.15 1.94
CA ILE A 96 11.79 3.62 3.29
C ILE A 96 11.95 2.12 3.19
N THR A 97 12.92 1.58 3.92
CA THR A 97 13.09 0.13 4.06
C THR A 97 12.85 -0.28 5.50
N THR A 98 12.51 -1.55 5.70
CA THR A 98 12.40 -2.15 7.03
C THR A 98 13.06 -3.51 7.07
N ARG A 99 13.58 -3.85 8.24
CA ARG A 99 14.14 -5.16 8.54
C ARG A 99 13.61 -5.61 9.90
N TRP A 100 13.01 -6.80 9.92
CA TRP A 100 12.54 -7.44 11.15
C TRP A 100 13.51 -8.52 11.60
N SER A 101 13.95 -8.46 12.86
CA SER A 101 14.72 -9.55 13.50
C SER A 101 13.82 -10.37 14.41
N ASN A 102 13.67 -11.66 14.07
CA ASN A 102 12.85 -12.60 14.85
C ASN A 102 13.51 -12.97 16.19
N TYR A 103 14.82 -12.77 16.34
CA TYR A 103 15.54 -13.11 17.56
C TYR A 103 15.25 -12.13 18.71
N GLN A 104 14.94 -10.87 18.40
CA GLN A 104 14.82 -9.80 19.41
C GLN A 104 13.53 -8.97 19.32
N ASN A 105 12.62 -9.28 18.38
CA ASN A 105 11.50 -8.39 18.00
C ASN A 105 11.99 -6.97 17.67
N VAL A 106 13.18 -6.88 17.07
CA VAL A 106 13.82 -5.62 16.71
C VAL A 106 13.47 -5.29 15.27
N ILE A 107 13.17 -4.03 15.03
CA ILE A 107 12.72 -3.51 13.75
C ILE A 107 13.60 -2.33 13.41
N THR A 108 14.31 -2.44 12.29
CA THR A 108 15.15 -1.36 11.79
C THR A 108 14.48 -0.74 10.58
N THR A 109 14.13 0.54 10.64
CA THR A 109 13.69 1.30 9.48
C THR A 109 14.82 2.22 9.01
N LYS A 110 14.98 2.35 7.70
CA LYS A 110 15.98 3.25 7.10
C LYS A 110 15.32 4.10 6.02
N LEU A 111 15.61 5.40 6.04
CA LEU A 111 15.23 6.33 4.98
C LEU A 111 16.41 6.50 4.02
N PHE A 112 16.11 6.41 2.74
CA PHE A 112 17.01 6.75 1.65
C PHE A 112 16.41 7.91 0.84
N VAL A 113 17.22 8.92 0.57
CA VAL A 113 16.90 10.03 -0.33
C VAL A 113 17.89 9.98 -1.48
N GLU A 114 17.41 9.80 -2.70
CA GLU A 114 18.24 9.66 -3.91
C GLU A 114 19.36 8.61 -3.72
N LYS A 115 19.02 7.46 -3.13
CA LYS A 115 19.91 6.32 -2.80
C LYS A 115 20.90 6.58 -1.66
N GLU A 116 20.93 7.76 -1.05
CA GLU A 116 21.75 8.03 0.13
C GLU A 116 20.96 7.76 1.41
N LYS A 117 21.52 6.97 2.34
CA LYS A 117 20.90 6.75 3.65
C LYS A 117 20.96 8.04 4.47
N THR A 118 19.81 8.60 4.80
CA THR A 118 19.70 9.85 5.58
C THR A 118 19.28 9.62 7.02
N ARG A 119 18.50 8.58 7.31
CA ARG A 119 17.97 8.26 8.65
C ARG A 119 17.95 6.75 8.88
N GLU A 120 18.13 6.35 10.14
CA GLU A 120 17.98 4.96 10.61
C GLU A 120 17.36 4.98 12.00
N GLU A 121 16.27 4.25 12.17
CA GLU A 121 15.58 4.08 13.46
C GLU A 121 15.58 2.60 13.82
N VAL A 122 15.79 2.31 15.11
CA VAL A 122 15.80 0.93 15.64
C VAL A 122 14.81 0.85 16.78
N TYR A 123 13.82 -0.01 16.63
CA TYR A 123 12.79 -0.25 17.62
C TYR A 123 12.93 -1.66 18.20
N ASP A 124 12.90 -1.80 19.52
CA ASP A 124 13.09 -3.08 20.23
C ASP A 124 11.87 -3.53 21.05
N GLY A 125 10.70 -2.89 20.84
CA GLY A 125 9.48 -3.18 21.60
C GLY A 125 9.33 -2.40 22.92
N SER A 126 10.35 -1.66 23.37
CA SER A 126 10.34 -0.97 24.66
C SER A 126 10.15 0.56 24.60
N GLU A 127 10.39 1.16 23.44
CA GLU A 127 10.36 2.62 23.25
C GLU A 127 9.10 3.12 22.52
N GLU A 128 8.97 4.43 22.35
CA GLU A 128 7.93 5.02 21.51
C GLU A 128 8.46 5.09 20.07
N ILE A 129 7.71 4.59 19.10
CA ILE A 129 8.15 4.59 17.70
C ILE A 129 7.93 5.98 17.11
N THR A 130 8.96 6.50 16.47
CA THR A 130 8.83 7.67 15.59
C THR A 130 8.76 7.16 14.14
N PRO A 131 7.59 7.14 13.49
CA PRO A 131 7.45 6.77 12.10
C PRO A 131 8.18 7.78 11.21
N ILE A 132 8.63 7.29 10.05
CA ILE A 132 9.15 8.12 8.98
C ILE A 132 7.99 8.30 8.01
N ILE A 133 7.45 9.51 7.92
CA ILE A 133 6.31 9.84 7.08
C ILE A 133 6.80 10.76 5.95
N ILE A 134 6.52 10.40 4.71
CA ILE A 134 6.83 11.22 3.54
C ILE A 134 5.56 11.93 3.09
N ILE A 135 5.66 13.24 2.90
CA ILE A 135 4.56 14.11 2.48
C ILE A 135 4.97 14.90 1.23
N LYS A 136 3.97 15.34 0.48
CA LYS A 136 4.14 16.22 -0.66
C LYS A 136 4.24 17.68 -0.23
N ASP A 137 5.15 18.40 -0.89
CA ASP A 137 5.41 19.83 -0.74
C ASP A 137 5.46 20.46 -2.14
N GLY A 138 4.29 20.84 -2.65
CA GLY A 138 4.13 21.25 -4.05
C GLY A 138 4.39 20.09 -5.01
N GLU A 139 5.44 20.21 -5.84
CA GLU A 139 5.83 19.19 -6.83
C GLU A 139 6.94 18.26 -6.31
N GLN A 140 7.30 18.36 -5.03
CA GLN A 140 8.38 17.58 -4.42
C GLN A 140 7.86 16.82 -3.21
N TYR A 141 8.66 15.87 -2.73
CA TYR A 141 8.40 15.14 -1.50
C TYR A 141 9.43 15.51 -0.43
N LYS A 142 9.02 15.41 0.84
CA LYS A 142 9.89 15.59 2.01
C LYS A 142 9.45 14.71 3.17
N GLU A 143 10.35 14.51 4.12
CA GLU A 143 10.00 13.95 5.42
C GLU A 143 9.16 14.96 6.24
N MET A 144 8.08 14.47 6.86
CA MET A 144 7.26 15.24 7.79
C MET A 144 8.09 15.64 9.01
N ASP A 145 8.01 16.89 9.44
CA ASP A 145 8.73 17.36 10.62
C ASP A 145 8.12 16.88 11.96
N ASP A 146 8.95 16.85 13.00
CA ASP A 146 8.57 16.39 14.35
C ASP A 146 7.39 17.16 14.96
N ARG A 147 7.19 18.43 14.57
CA ARG A 147 6.08 19.24 15.11
C ARG A 147 4.76 18.72 14.55
N HIS A 148 4.68 18.52 13.24
CA HIS A 148 3.50 17.95 12.59
C HIS A 148 3.26 16.51 13.04
N TYR A 149 4.32 15.72 13.20
CA TYR A 149 4.21 14.37 13.75
C TYR A 149 3.56 14.37 15.14
N LYS A 150 4.02 15.24 16.03
CA LYS A 150 3.45 15.37 17.37
C LYS A 150 1.96 15.72 17.32
N GLN A 151 1.58 16.71 16.50
CA GLN A 151 0.18 17.11 16.36
C GLN A 151 -0.68 15.95 15.84
N LEU A 152 -0.18 15.21 14.86
CA LEU A 152 -0.84 14.02 14.33
C LEU A 152 -1.05 12.93 15.40
N SER A 153 -0.03 12.67 16.21
CA SER A 153 -0.08 11.67 17.31
C SER A 153 -1.08 12.04 18.42
N GLU A 154 -1.43 13.32 18.56
CA GLU A 154 -2.48 13.78 19.47
C GLU A 154 -3.89 13.55 18.90
N ILE A 155 -4.04 13.44 17.57
CA ILE A 155 -5.32 13.23 16.89
C ILE A 155 -5.60 11.75 16.68
N VAL A 156 -4.61 11.00 16.23
CA VAL A 156 -4.71 9.57 15.93
C VAL A 156 -3.65 8.82 16.73
N TRP A 157 -4.07 7.71 17.34
CA TRP A 157 -3.09 6.80 17.93
C TRP A 157 -2.37 6.08 16.81
N VAL A 158 -1.12 6.47 16.57
CA VAL A 158 -0.31 5.90 15.50
C VAL A 158 0.27 4.58 16.02
N ASN A 159 -0.30 3.46 15.59
CA ASN A 159 0.16 2.13 16.00
C ASN A 159 1.30 1.62 15.16
N PHE A 160 2.16 0.79 15.74
CA PHE A 160 3.23 0.09 15.04
C PHE A 160 2.77 -0.58 13.73
N TYR A 161 1.58 -1.19 13.68
CA TYR A 161 1.05 -1.82 12.46
C TYR A 161 0.56 -0.82 11.40
N ASP A 162 0.06 0.34 11.83
CA ASP A 162 -0.33 1.42 10.90
C ASP A 162 0.90 2.20 10.42
N ILE A 163 1.96 2.28 11.24
CA ILE A 163 3.24 2.98 11.01
C ILE A 163 4.14 2.27 9.99
N VAL A 164 4.01 0.96 9.88
CA VAL A 164 4.71 0.21 8.84
C VAL A 164 4.17 0.62 7.47
N CYS A 165 2.98 1.19 7.35
CA CYS A 165 2.56 1.86 6.12
C CYS A 165 2.87 3.36 6.28
N SER A 166 3.91 3.85 5.60
CA SER A 166 4.14 5.28 5.33
C SER A 166 2.90 6.06 4.90
N ASP A 167 1.87 5.34 4.46
CA ASP A 167 0.60 5.83 4.03
C ASP A 167 -0.37 5.67 5.20
N LEU A 168 -0.45 6.70 6.03
CA LEU A 168 -1.67 6.89 6.81
C LEU A 168 -2.80 7.06 5.81
N LYS A 169 -3.49 5.97 5.49
CA LYS A 169 -4.52 5.87 4.43
C LYS A 169 -5.61 6.94 4.55
N GLY A 170 -5.81 7.45 5.76
CA GLY A 170 -6.72 8.55 6.05
C GLY A 170 -6.08 9.94 6.07
N MET A 171 -4.84 10.14 5.65
CA MET A 171 -4.14 11.43 5.61
C MET A 171 -4.02 11.93 4.18
N SER A 172 -4.12 13.25 3.97
CA SER A 172 -3.83 13.85 2.66
C SER A 172 -2.35 13.71 2.29
N GLU A 173 -2.04 13.71 1.00
CA GLU A 173 -0.66 13.61 0.49
C GLU A 173 0.26 14.73 1.05
N GLU A 174 -0.29 15.92 1.27
CA GLU A 174 0.41 17.08 1.87
C GLU A 174 0.59 16.97 3.40
N GLY A 175 -0.10 16.01 4.05
CA GLY A 175 -0.03 15.80 5.50
C GLY A 175 -0.73 16.86 6.36
N ASP A 176 -1.53 17.73 5.75
CA ASP A 176 -2.22 18.84 6.40
C ASP A 176 -3.61 18.44 6.94
N LEU A 177 -4.20 17.39 6.39
CA LEU A 177 -5.53 16.89 6.72
C LEU A 177 -5.51 15.41 7.10
N ILE A 178 -6.41 15.04 8.03
CA ILE A 178 -6.65 13.66 8.43
C ILE A 178 -8.16 13.37 8.49
N ALA A 179 -8.59 12.31 7.84
CA ALA A 179 -9.92 11.74 7.83
C ALA A 179 -10.02 10.63 8.88
N ILE A 180 -10.88 10.83 9.88
CA ILE A 180 -11.08 9.90 11.00
C ILE A 180 -12.56 9.58 11.15
N MET A 181 -12.86 8.34 11.55
CA MET A 181 -14.20 7.98 12.00
C MET A 181 -14.31 8.23 13.50
N ASN A 182 -15.51 8.61 13.95
CA ASN A 182 -15.82 8.62 15.38
C ASN A 182 -15.93 7.19 15.95
N ASP A 183 -16.00 7.08 17.29
CA ASP A 183 -15.95 5.80 18.00
C ASP A 183 -17.06 4.81 17.59
N ASP A 184 -18.28 5.31 17.36
CA ASP A 184 -19.42 4.50 16.91
C ASP A 184 -19.46 4.32 15.36
N ARG A 185 -18.45 4.87 14.68
CA ARG A 185 -18.22 4.81 13.23
C ARG A 185 -19.39 5.31 12.39
N SER A 186 -20.27 6.13 12.94
CA SER A 186 -21.43 6.70 12.23
C SER A 186 -21.06 7.98 11.49
N LEU A 187 -19.97 8.63 11.87
CA LEU A 187 -19.55 9.91 11.32
C LEU A 187 -18.09 9.83 10.85
N LEU A 188 -17.88 10.23 9.61
CA LEU A 188 -16.55 10.48 9.04
C LEU A 188 -16.24 11.96 9.15
N THR A 189 -15.06 12.31 9.67
CA THR A 189 -14.65 13.70 9.91
C THR A 189 -13.27 13.96 9.32
N ILE A 190 -13.13 15.03 8.55
CA ILE A 190 -11.84 15.56 8.10
C ILE A 190 -11.43 16.68 9.05
N LYS A 191 -10.22 16.57 9.60
CA LYS A 191 -9.63 17.53 10.53
C LYS A 191 -8.29 18.04 10.03
N ARG A 192 -7.93 19.26 10.42
CA ARG A 192 -6.57 19.78 10.29
C ARG A 192 -5.63 19.05 11.22
N VAL A 193 -4.45 18.68 10.72
CA VAL A 193 -3.39 18.13 11.54
C VAL A 193 -2.83 19.20 12.48
N GLU A 194 -2.68 20.45 12.04
CA GLU A 194 -2.06 21.52 12.84
C GLU A 194 -2.76 21.78 14.20
N ASP A 195 -4.10 21.79 14.23
CA ASP A 195 -4.86 22.22 15.41
C ASP A 195 -6.06 21.31 15.75
N GLY A 196 -6.26 20.23 14.99
CA GLY A 196 -7.38 19.30 15.17
C GLY A 196 -8.75 19.88 14.79
N THR A 197 -8.82 21.06 14.17
CA THR A 197 -10.08 21.70 13.79
C THR A 197 -10.80 20.88 12.74
N GLU A 198 -12.08 20.60 12.99
CA GLU A 198 -12.96 19.96 12.01
C GLU A 198 -13.20 20.87 10.80
N ARG A 199 -13.00 20.32 9.61
CA ARG A 199 -13.19 21.00 8.32
C ARG A 199 -14.44 20.53 7.62
N TRP A 200 -14.75 19.25 7.76
CA TRP A 200 -15.89 18.64 7.11
C TRP A 200 -16.26 17.36 7.84
N SER A 201 -17.55 17.04 7.86
CA SER A 201 -18.06 15.80 8.40
C SER A 201 -19.18 15.24 7.52
N TYR A 202 -19.33 13.91 7.55
CA TYR A 202 -20.26 13.18 6.71
C TYR A 202 -20.89 12.02 7.47
N ASP A 203 -22.22 11.98 7.45
CA ASP A 203 -23.02 10.94 8.07
C ASP A 203 -23.02 9.66 7.21
N LEU A 204 -22.63 8.55 7.82
CA LEU A 204 -22.47 7.26 7.14
C LEU A 204 -23.75 6.41 7.13
N GLU A 205 -24.87 6.87 7.69
CA GLU A 205 -26.14 6.14 7.73
C GLU A 205 -26.58 5.68 6.34
N GLY A 206 -26.55 6.58 5.34
CA GLY A 206 -26.93 6.23 3.97
C GLY A 206 -26.04 5.15 3.33
N ILE A 207 -24.75 5.16 3.64
CA ILE A 207 -23.83 4.10 3.17
C ILE A 207 -24.13 2.79 3.90
N ARG A 208 -24.45 2.83 5.20
CA ARG A 208 -24.81 1.64 5.98
C ARG A 208 -26.08 0.98 5.45
N GLU A 209 -27.08 1.76 5.10
CA GLU A 209 -28.30 1.23 4.49
C GLU A 209 -28.02 0.59 3.12
N ASP A 210 -27.24 1.24 2.25
CA ASP A 210 -26.87 0.69 0.94
C ASP A 210 -26.08 -0.62 1.07
N VAL A 211 -25.17 -0.75 2.04
CA VAL A 211 -24.46 -2.02 2.31
C VAL A 211 -25.43 -3.13 2.71
N TRP A 212 -26.38 -2.86 3.61
CA TRP A 212 -27.37 -3.86 4.02
C TRP A 212 -28.36 -4.23 2.90
N GLU A 213 -28.62 -3.33 1.96
CA GLU A 213 -29.46 -3.62 0.78
C GLU A 213 -28.73 -4.45 -0.28
N ARG A 214 -27.41 -4.26 -0.44
CA ARG A 214 -26.59 -4.99 -1.41
C ARG A 214 -26.22 -6.40 -0.96
N ARG A 215 -26.02 -6.60 0.34
CA ARG A 215 -25.48 -7.84 0.88
C ARG A 215 -26.55 -8.77 1.40
N ASP A 216 -26.86 -9.80 0.61
CA ASP A 216 -27.77 -10.88 1.00
C ASP A 216 -27.29 -11.69 2.22
N ASP A 217 -25.98 -11.68 2.50
CA ASP A 217 -25.39 -12.40 3.63
C ASP A 217 -25.29 -11.56 4.92
N MET A 218 -25.80 -10.32 4.89
CA MET A 218 -25.87 -9.43 6.05
C MET A 218 -27.31 -9.05 6.39
N GLN A 219 -27.65 -9.08 7.68
CA GLN A 219 -28.96 -8.62 8.15
C GLN A 219 -28.91 -7.13 8.48
N LYS A 220 -30.01 -6.40 8.22
CA LYS A 220 -30.14 -4.98 8.63
C LYS A 220 -29.85 -4.85 10.13
N GLY A 221 -28.96 -3.92 10.48
CA GLY A 221 -28.51 -3.68 11.85
C GLY A 221 -27.28 -4.48 12.29
N TYR A 222 -26.72 -5.35 11.44
CA TYR A 222 -25.39 -5.93 11.70
C TYR A 222 -24.32 -4.84 11.59
N GLU A 223 -23.47 -4.77 12.60
CA GLU A 223 -22.27 -3.94 12.57
C GLU A 223 -21.24 -4.50 11.58
N PHE A 224 -20.57 -3.62 10.86
CA PHE A 224 -19.42 -3.96 10.03
C PHE A 224 -18.33 -2.90 10.20
N PHE A 225 -17.09 -3.34 9.97
CA PHE A 225 -15.94 -2.46 10.02
C PHE A 225 -16.00 -1.48 8.84
N SER A 226 -15.88 -0.18 9.14
CA SER A 226 -15.61 0.83 8.12
C SER A 226 -14.22 1.40 8.33
N THR A 227 -13.52 1.81 7.27
CA THR A 227 -12.23 2.51 7.34
C THR A 227 -11.96 3.33 6.10
N VAL A 228 -11.16 4.39 6.25
CA VAL A 228 -10.60 5.13 5.11
C VAL A 228 -9.43 4.34 4.56
N CYS A 229 -9.39 4.18 3.24
CA CYS A 229 -8.39 3.41 2.51
C CYS A 229 -7.45 4.30 1.68
N GLN A 230 -7.89 5.49 1.31
CA GLN A 230 -7.08 6.50 0.64
C GLN A 230 -7.73 7.87 0.82
N PHE A 231 -6.94 8.92 0.89
CA PHE A 231 -7.41 10.30 0.95
C PHE A 231 -6.55 11.20 0.04
N GLU A 232 -7.19 11.80 -0.95
CA GLU A 232 -6.59 12.81 -1.83
C GLU A 232 -7.35 14.13 -1.75
N GLY A 233 -6.64 15.23 -1.56
CA GLY A 233 -7.23 16.55 -1.58
C GLY A 233 -6.57 17.53 -0.62
N ASN A 234 -7.18 18.71 -0.53
CA ASN A 234 -6.71 19.83 0.28
C ASN A 234 -7.86 20.43 1.11
N GLU A 235 -7.58 21.57 1.73
CA GLU A 235 -8.51 22.34 2.56
C GLU A 235 -9.85 22.74 1.92
N GLN A 236 -9.92 22.79 0.58
CA GLN A 236 -11.09 23.25 -0.14
C GLN A 236 -11.91 22.08 -0.69
N GLU A 237 -11.27 21.07 -1.26
CA GLU A 237 -11.93 19.95 -1.92
C GLU A 237 -11.01 18.73 -2.04
N GLY A 238 -11.64 17.60 -2.33
CA GLY A 238 -10.95 16.35 -2.58
C GLY A 238 -11.89 15.17 -2.51
N TRP A 239 -11.33 13.99 -2.31
CA TRP A 239 -12.06 12.75 -2.17
C TRP A 239 -11.33 11.75 -1.28
N LEU A 240 -12.09 10.84 -0.71
CA LEU A 240 -11.56 9.69 0.03
C LEU A 240 -12.20 8.40 -0.46
N VAL A 241 -11.48 7.31 -0.34
CA VAL A 241 -11.99 5.96 -0.53
C VAL A 241 -12.22 5.35 0.83
N MET A 242 -13.41 4.79 1.02
CA MET A 242 -13.84 4.17 2.26
C MET A 242 -14.25 2.72 2.00
N GLN A 243 -13.75 1.82 2.82
CA GLN A 243 -14.26 0.47 2.96
C GLN A 243 -15.40 0.48 3.99
N ALA A 244 -16.48 -0.23 3.69
CA ALA A 244 -17.63 -0.47 4.53
C ALA A 244 -17.98 -1.97 4.44
N GLY A 245 -17.46 -2.76 5.38
CA GLY A 245 -17.49 -4.21 5.31
C GLY A 245 -16.64 -4.71 4.14
N SER A 246 -17.29 -5.28 3.13
CA SER A 246 -16.64 -5.72 1.88
C SER A 246 -16.93 -4.77 0.71
N SER A 247 -17.71 -3.70 0.93
CA SER A 247 -18.12 -2.73 -0.08
C SER A 247 -17.24 -1.48 -0.02
N PHE A 248 -16.97 -0.87 -1.17
CA PHE A 248 -16.06 0.27 -1.29
C PHE A 248 -16.76 1.46 -1.93
N TYR A 249 -16.49 2.65 -1.39
CA TYR A 249 -17.13 3.90 -1.78
C TYR A 249 -16.10 5.00 -1.95
N LYS A 250 -16.27 5.84 -2.98
CA LYS A 250 -15.55 7.11 -3.14
C LYS A 250 -16.46 8.24 -2.69
N ILE A 251 -16.00 9.07 -1.75
CA ILE A 251 -16.76 10.19 -1.20
C ILE A 251 -16.01 11.47 -1.51
N ALA A 252 -16.63 12.38 -2.27
CA ALA A 252 -16.06 13.69 -2.58
C ALA A 252 -16.49 14.74 -1.55
N TYR A 253 -15.57 15.54 -1.04
CA TYR A 253 -15.85 16.65 -0.13
C TYR A 253 -15.53 18.00 -0.82
N PRO A 254 -16.22 19.09 -0.46
CA PRO A 254 -17.26 19.17 0.57
C PRO A 254 -18.65 18.73 0.07
N SER A 255 -18.76 18.34 -1.21
CA SER A 255 -20.04 18.06 -1.87
C SER A 255 -20.86 16.91 -1.23
N GLY A 256 -20.19 15.96 -0.57
CA GLY A 256 -20.82 14.75 -0.05
C GLY A 256 -21.26 13.76 -1.14
N LYS A 257 -20.79 13.94 -2.38
CA LYS A 257 -21.14 13.01 -3.47
C LYS A 257 -20.49 11.66 -3.22
N VAL A 258 -21.32 10.63 -3.07
CA VAL A 258 -20.89 9.23 -2.90
C VAL A 258 -20.98 8.49 -4.23
N THR A 259 -19.95 7.70 -4.54
CA THR A 259 -19.90 6.78 -5.68
C THR A 259 -19.56 5.38 -5.17
N TYR A 260 -20.42 4.40 -5.45
CA TYR A 260 -20.11 3.00 -5.18
C TYR A 260 -19.04 2.50 -6.16
N LEU A 261 -17.97 1.90 -5.64
CA LEU A 261 -16.84 1.40 -6.44
C LEU A 261 -16.96 -0.09 -6.74
N GLY A 262 -17.52 -0.87 -5.82
CA GLY A 262 -17.64 -2.31 -5.92
C GLY A 262 -17.47 -3.01 -4.58
N GLU A 263 -17.45 -4.34 -4.64
CA GLU A 263 -17.17 -5.22 -3.50
C GLU A 263 -15.82 -5.92 -3.69
N TYR A 264 -15.18 -6.28 -2.58
CA TYR A 264 -13.91 -7.00 -2.55
C TYR A 264 -12.77 -6.27 -3.30
N LEU A 265 -12.75 -4.93 -3.23
CA LEU A 265 -11.69 -4.07 -3.77
C LEU A 265 -10.64 -3.77 -2.70
N TYR A 266 -10.05 -4.82 -2.13
CA TYR A 266 -9.16 -4.74 -0.98
C TYR A 266 -7.85 -4.01 -1.27
N SER A 267 -7.36 -3.26 -0.28
CA SER A 267 -6.26 -2.29 -0.41
C SER A 267 -6.35 -1.43 -1.69
N PRO A 268 -7.45 -0.70 -1.90
CA PRO A 268 -7.59 0.10 -3.11
C PRO A 268 -6.58 1.24 -3.10
N SER A 269 -5.90 1.45 -4.23
CA SER A 269 -4.95 2.55 -4.42
C SER A 269 -5.12 3.15 -5.80
N PHE A 270 -5.66 4.36 -5.87
CA PHE A 270 -5.72 5.14 -7.09
C PHE A 270 -4.34 5.74 -7.40
N SER A 271 -3.98 5.79 -8.68
CA SER A 271 -2.80 6.51 -9.15
C SER A 271 -2.91 8.01 -8.84
N PRO A 272 -1.79 8.73 -8.74
CA PRO A 272 -1.79 10.17 -8.43
C PRO A 272 -2.68 11.02 -9.36
N ASP A 273 -2.76 10.65 -10.65
CA ASP A 273 -3.63 11.28 -11.64
C ASP A 273 -5.11 10.80 -11.60
N GLY A 274 -5.41 9.78 -10.79
CA GLY A 274 -6.71 9.14 -10.66
C GLY A 274 -7.13 8.28 -11.86
N ARG A 275 -6.26 8.03 -12.84
CA ARG A 275 -6.56 7.26 -14.06
C ARG A 275 -6.64 5.77 -13.80
N TYR A 276 -5.84 5.25 -12.87
CA TYR A 276 -5.75 3.83 -12.55
C TYR A 276 -6.18 3.55 -11.11
N LEU A 277 -6.72 2.35 -10.87
CA LEU A 277 -7.02 1.82 -9.55
C LEU A 277 -6.41 0.42 -9.41
N ALA A 278 -5.49 0.26 -8.48
CA ALA A 278 -4.95 -1.04 -8.09
C ALA A 278 -5.71 -1.58 -6.87
N TYR A 279 -5.97 -2.88 -6.86
CA TYR A 279 -6.59 -3.56 -5.72
C TYR A 279 -6.31 -5.07 -5.73
N SER A 280 -6.59 -5.72 -4.61
CA SER A 280 -6.63 -7.17 -4.43
C SER A 280 -8.08 -7.64 -4.28
N SER A 281 -8.39 -8.87 -4.69
CA SER A 281 -9.71 -9.49 -4.42
C SER A 281 -9.79 -10.18 -3.06
N VAL A 282 -8.66 -10.30 -2.36
CA VAL A 282 -8.55 -10.89 -1.02
C VAL A 282 -7.60 -10.06 -0.16
N ASP A 283 -8.05 -9.71 1.05
CA ASP A 283 -7.23 -9.03 2.06
C ASP A 283 -6.58 -10.00 3.05
N TYR A 284 -7.20 -11.15 3.34
CA TYR A 284 -6.73 -12.08 4.37
C TYR A 284 -7.31 -13.48 4.11
N ASP A 285 -6.48 -14.52 4.06
CA ASP A 285 -6.91 -15.93 3.94
C ASP A 285 -6.27 -16.77 5.05
N ASN A 286 -6.85 -16.86 6.24
CA ASN A 286 -6.28 -17.68 7.31
C ASN A 286 -6.51 -19.20 7.17
N ARG A 287 -7.04 -19.68 6.03
CA ARG A 287 -7.48 -21.07 5.82
C ARG A 287 -8.51 -21.61 6.84
N ALA A 288 -8.99 -20.77 7.77
CA ALA A 288 -9.86 -21.13 8.88
C ALA A 288 -11.09 -20.23 8.86
N GLY A 289 -12.02 -20.53 7.96
CA GLY A 289 -13.29 -19.81 7.87
C GLY A 289 -13.62 -19.24 6.50
N MET A 290 -12.77 -19.41 5.49
CA MET A 290 -13.13 -19.04 4.12
C MET A 290 -14.41 -19.78 3.71
N LYS A 291 -15.41 -19.02 3.25
CA LYS A 291 -16.61 -19.62 2.66
C LYS A 291 -16.20 -20.25 1.33
N SER A 292 -16.81 -21.37 0.94
CA SER A 292 -16.54 -22.02 -0.36
C SER A 292 -16.67 -21.06 -1.56
N THR A 293 -17.49 -20.01 -1.40
CA THR A 293 -17.69 -18.92 -2.37
C THR A 293 -16.44 -18.08 -2.63
N GLU A 294 -15.49 -18.01 -1.68
CA GLU A 294 -14.22 -17.27 -1.86
C GLU A 294 -13.20 -18.09 -2.67
N TYR A 295 -13.22 -19.42 -2.56
CA TYR A 295 -12.44 -20.34 -3.41
C TYR A 295 -12.92 -20.41 -4.87
N GLU A 296 -14.19 -20.07 -5.09
CA GLU A 296 -14.85 -20.09 -6.39
C GLU A 296 -14.84 -18.72 -7.09
N GLN A 297 -14.18 -17.71 -6.50
CA GLN A 297 -14.02 -16.41 -7.14
C GLN A 297 -13.37 -16.58 -8.52
N THR A 298 -14.04 -16.04 -9.52
CA THR A 298 -13.57 -16.01 -10.89
C THR A 298 -13.44 -14.55 -11.30
N PRO A 299 -12.22 -14.03 -11.52
CA PRO A 299 -10.93 -14.73 -11.45
C PRO A 299 -10.48 -14.95 -9.99
N PRO A 300 -9.58 -15.93 -9.75
CA PRO A 300 -9.10 -16.26 -8.41
C PRO A 300 -8.28 -15.12 -7.79
N PRO A 301 -7.89 -15.22 -6.51
CA PRO A 301 -7.06 -14.21 -5.83
C PRO A 301 -5.86 -13.77 -6.68
N GLY A 302 -5.62 -12.46 -6.73
CA GLY A 302 -4.59 -11.87 -7.58
C GLY A 302 -4.48 -10.36 -7.42
N ILE A 303 -3.78 -9.73 -8.36
CA ILE A 303 -3.67 -8.27 -8.45
C ILE A 303 -4.51 -7.80 -9.62
N TYR A 304 -5.26 -6.73 -9.39
CA TYR A 304 -6.11 -6.10 -10.39
C TYR A 304 -5.66 -4.67 -10.57
N VAL A 305 -5.61 -4.23 -11.82
CA VAL A 305 -5.43 -2.84 -12.18
C VAL A 305 -6.58 -2.45 -13.09
N ARG A 306 -7.34 -1.43 -12.71
CA ARG A 306 -8.48 -0.93 -13.50
C ARG A 306 -8.15 0.43 -14.05
N ASP A 307 -8.34 0.60 -15.36
CA ASP A 307 -8.37 1.90 -16.01
C ASP A 307 -9.77 2.50 -15.82
N ILE A 308 -9.82 3.65 -15.16
CA ILE A 308 -11.06 4.33 -14.79
C ILE A 308 -11.75 4.95 -16.01
N GLU A 309 -10.98 5.41 -17.00
CA GLU A 309 -11.50 6.04 -18.21
C GLU A 309 -12.11 5.00 -19.15
N THR A 310 -11.36 3.92 -19.43
CA THR A 310 -11.80 2.89 -20.38
C THR A 310 -12.67 1.82 -19.74
N GLY A 311 -12.61 1.67 -18.41
CA GLY A 311 -13.30 0.63 -17.65
C GLY A 311 -12.67 -0.76 -17.79
N LYS A 312 -11.55 -0.91 -18.50
CA LYS A 312 -10.82 -2.17 -18.63
C LYS A 312 -10.16 -2.54 -17.30
N THR A 313 -10.11 -3.84 -17.00
CA THR A 313 -9.43 -4.36 -15.81
C THR A 313 -8.38 -5.39 -16.23
N ALA A 314 -7.11 -5.07 -16.00
CA ALA A 314 -6.01 -5.99 -16.09
C ALA A 314 -5.98 -6.91 -14.86
N TYR A 315 -5.65 -8.18 -15.07
CA TYR A 315 -5.51 -9.16 -13.99
C TYR A 315 -4.13 -9.84 -14.05
N ILE A 316 -3.46 -9.87 -12.91
CA ILE A 316 -2.17 -10.54 -12.73
C ILE A 316 -2.37 -11.62 -11.68
N TYR A 317 -2.25 -12.87 -12.14
CA TYR A 317 -2.43 -14.04 -11.29
C TYR A 317 -1.36 -14.07 -10.19
N TRP A 318 -1.80 -14.02 -8.94
CA TRP A 318 -0.96 -14.29 -7.78
C TRP A 318 -1.79 -14.79 -6.61
N ASP A 319 -1.79 -16.11 -6.48
CA ASP A 319 -2.44 -16.84 -5.41
C ASP A 319 -1.35 -17.58 -4.60
N PRO A 320 -0.89 -16.99 -3.48
CA PRO A 320 0.15 -17.60 -2.64
C PRO A 320 -0.20 -19.02 -2.21
N SER A 321 -1.49 -19.33 -2.00
CA SER A 321 -1.96 -20.64 -1.54
C SER A 321 -1.66 -21.78 -2.51
N ARG A 322 -1.38 -21.47 -3.79
CA ARG A 322 -1.03 -22.46 -4.81
C ARG A 322 0.47 -22.57 -5.07
N ASN A 323 1.28 -21.76 -4.41
CA ASN A 323 2.73 -21.90 -4.43
C ASN A 323 3.15 -22.75 -3.23
N SER A 324 3.94 -23.79 -3.43
CA SER A 324 4.40 -24.65 -2.32
C SER A 324 5.38 -23.95 -1.36
N GLU A 325 5.96 -22.84 -1.78
CA GLU A 325 6.91 -22.03 -0.99
C GLU A 325 6.24 -20.84 -0.29
N GLU A 326 4.95 -20.58 -0.57
CA GLU A 326 4.17 -19.51 0.04
C GLU A 326 2.98 -20.14 0.77
N ASP A 327 2.55 -19.61 1.92
CA ASP A 327 1.43 -20.23 2.65
C ASP A 327 0.10 -19.56 2.32
N TYR A 328 -0.21 -18.49 3.03
CA TYR A 328 -1.39 -17.68 2.76
C TYR A 328 -1.07 -16.22 2.98
N PHE A 329 -1.94 -15.41 2.38
CA PHE A 329 -1.79 -13.99 2.29
C PHE A 329 -2.28 -13.30 3.57
N GLU A 330 -1.48 -12.37 4.09
CA GLU A 330 -1.87 -11.57 5.25
C GLU A 330 -2.36 -10.18 4.87
N TYR A 331 -1.61 -9.44 4.04
CA TYR A 331 -2.04 -8.17 3.44
C TYR A 331 -1.17 -7.79 2.23
N ARG A 332 -1.66 -6.84 1.43
CA ARG A 332 -0.92 -6.19 0.34
C ARG A 332 -1.23 -4.72 0.35
N ASP A 333 -0.22 -3.92 0.08
CA ASP A 333 -0.36 -2.51 -0.22
C ASP A 333 0.17 -2.21 -1.61
N PHE A 334 -0.35 -1.12 -2.18
CA PHE A 334 -0.05 -0.69 -3.54
C PHE A 334 0.39 0.76 -3.54
N LEU A 335 1.58 0.99 -4.09
CA LEU A 335 2.15 2.32 -4.29
C LEU A 335 2.39 2.55 -5.78
N TRP A 336 2.16 3.76 -6.23
CA TRP A 336 2.36 4.15 -7.61
C TRP A 336 3.69 4.89 -7.75
N ILE A 337 4.52 4.46 -8.69
CA ILE A 337 5.79 5.11 -9.02
C ILE A 337 5.67 5.66 -10.44
N GLU A 338 6.00 6.92 -10.65
CA GLU A 338 6.04 7.51 -11.98
C GLU A 338 7.05 6.76 -12.86
N LYS A 339 6.64 6.43 -14.08
CA LYS A 339 7.45 5.65 -15.02
C LYS A 339 8.80 6.30 -15.29
N ASP A 340 8.81 7.57 -15.70
CA ASP A 340 10.03 8.29 -16.05
C ASP A 340 11.00 8.35 -14.86
N SER A 341 10.47 8.64 -13.66
CA SER A 341 11.22 8.70 -12.41
C SER A 341 11.81 7.33 -12.02
N PHE A 342 11.06 6.24 -12.19
CA PHE A 342 11.55 4.89 -11.95
C PHE A 342 12.63 4.47 -12.96
N GLU A 343 12.44 4.76 -14.24
CA GLU A 343 13.41 4.44 -15.28
C GLU A 343 14.72 5.23 -15.12
N GLU A 344 14.65 6.50 -14.74
CA GLU A 344 15.81 7.31 -14.37
C GLU A 344 16.56 6.67 -13.19
N TYR A 345 15.83 6.33 -12.11
CA TYR A 345 16.41 5.66 -10.95
C TYR A 345 17.14 4.35 -11.31
N MET A 346 16.58 3.57 -12.24
CA MET A 346 17.13 2.28 -12.66
C MET A 346 18.33 2.41 -13.61
N THR A 347 18.34 3.44 -14.45
CA THR A 347 19.41 3.69 -15.44
C THR A 347 20.64 4.35 -14.83
N ASP A 348 20.47 5.11 -13.75
CA ASP A 348 21.56 5.65 -12.94
C ASP A 348 22.51 4.53 -12.52
N THR A 349 23.63 4.48 -13.23
CA THR A 349 24.74 3.57 -13.07
C THR A 349 25.92 4.39 -12.60
N ASP A 350 26.40 4.10 -11.39
CA ASP A 350 27.72 4.47 -10.86
C ASP A 350 28.15 5.94 -11.02
N GLY A 351 27.70 6.79 -10.09
CA GLY A 351 28.36 8.05 -9.72
C GLY A 351 29.75 7.87 -9.08
N LYS A 352 30.55 6.92 -9.54
CA LYS A 352 31.99 6.77 -9.21
C LYS A 352 32.83 6.64 -10.49
N ASN A 353 32.75 7.66 -11.35
CA ASN A 353 33.91 8.09 -12.13
C ASN A 353 34.21 9.54 -11.81
N GLY A 354 34.68 9.76 -10.58
CA GLY A 354 35.51 10.91 -10.26
C GLY A 354 36.76 10.84 -11.15
N THR A 355 36.69 11.58 -12.24
CA THR A 355 37.82 12.03 -13.04
C THR A 355 38.97 12.43 -12.12
N LYS A 356 40.02 11.59 -12.05
CA LYS A 356 41.36 12.09 -11.74
C LYS A 356 41.79 12.97 -12.91
N GLY A 357 41.32 14.22 -12.88
CA GLY A 357 41.92 15.32 -13.60
C GLY A 357 43.37 15.46 -13.16
N ALA A 358 44.22 15.66 -14.15
CA ALA A 358 45.63 15.90 -14.00
C ALA A 358 45.92 17.14 -13.15
N GLU A 359 46.86 17.01 -12.23
CA GLU A 359 47.98 17.95 -12.03
C GLU A 359 49.26 17.17 -11.78
#